data_AF-A0A5J4TVH2-F1
#
_entry.id   AF-A0A5J4TVH2-F1
#
_cell.length_a   1.000
_cell.length_b   1.000
_cell.length_c   1.000
_cell.angle_alpha   90.00
_cell.angle_beta   90.00
_cell.angle_gamma   90.00
#
_symmetry.space_group_name_H-M   'P 1'
#
loop_
_entity.id
_entity.type
_entity.pdbx_description
1 polymer ?
#
loop_
_entity_poly.entity_id
_entity_poly.type
_entity_poly.pdbx_seq_one_letter_code
_entity_poly.pdbx_strand_id
1 'polypeptide(L)'
;MDDIILLHKSKEQLKQNTKEITIFLQDLGWQLSMKKCMIYPKTTFNYLGWKFNTCTMEVQMTPERRRMMKKNLKDWITKTNLKQIVRIKSLASLIGEINFIRVQFPAISLWMNSLNHLKTKAVSKGTWKGQVKLNNQIQGNLQAILSMVKLNKPLSLKELTPDTVLTTDASEEGWGMTLVKNQSEIWDAGEWQKGWHLTSSNQRELAA
;
A
#
# COMPACT_ATOMS: atom_id res chain seq x y z
N MET A 1 -7.73 -18.82 7.17
CA MET A 1 -6.87 -18.55 6.01
C MET A 1 -6.67 -19.89 5.39
N ASP A 2 -7.13 -20.07 4.16
CA ASP A 2 -7.47 -21.41 3.65
C ASP A 2 -6.67 -21.74 2.38
N ASP A 3 -5.82 -20.81 1.91
CA ASP A 3 -4.99 -20.95 0.71
C ASP A 3 -3.51 -21.15 1.08
N ILE A 4 -2.90 -22.19 0.52
CA ILE A 4 -1.46 -22.49 0.64
C ILE A 4 -0.76 -22.16 -0.68
N ILE A 5 0.41 -21.54 -0.60
CA ILE A 5 1.26 -21.24 -1.76
C ILE A 5 2.56 -22.03 -1.68
N LEU A 6 2.94 -22.68 -2.78
CA LEU A 6 4.20 -23.39 -2.93
C LEU A 6 5.07 -22.65 -3.94
N LEU A 7 6.30 -22.32 -3.56
CA LEU A 7 7.27 -21.62 -4.40
C LEU A 7 8.56 -22.44 -4.49
N HIS A 8 9.08 -22.60 -5.71
CA HIS A 8 10.34 -23.28 -5.93
C HIS A 8 10.98 -22.80 -7.24
N LYS A 9 12.33 -22.81 -7.31
CA LYS A 9 13.09 -22.35 -8.49
C LYS A 9 12.97 -23.31 -9.68
N SER A 10 13.04 -24.61 -9.44
CA SER A 10 12.81 -25.66 -10.45
C SER A 10 11.32 -25.98 -10.57
N LYS A 11 10.83 -26.01 -11.82
CA LYS A 11 9.47 -26.39 -12.18
C LYS A 11 9.18 -27.86 -11.89
N GLU A 12 10.15 -28.73 -12.15
CA GLU A 12 10.08 -30.18 -11.97
C GLU A 12 9.93 -30.51 -10.50
N GLN A 13 10.81 -29.94 -9.67
CA GLN A 13 10.73 -30.10 -8.22
C GLN A 13 9.43 -29.52 -7.65
N LEU A 14 8.96 -28.37 -8.17
CA LEU A 14 7.68 -27.79 -7.72
C LEU A 14 6.51 -28.74 -7.99
N LYS A 15 6.48 -29.39 -9.15
CA LYS A 15 5.45 -30.40 -9.46
C LYS A 15 5.51 -31.57 -8.50
N GLN A 16 6.71 -32.05 -8.19
CA GLN A 16 6.90 -33.19 -7.28
C GLN A 16 6.44 -32.82 -5.87
N ASN A 17 6.94 -31.71 -5.32
CA ASN A 17 6.55 -31.21 -4.00
C ASN A 17 5.04 -30.96 -3.91
N THR A 18 4.43 -30.44 -4.99
CA THR A 18 2.98 -30.20 -5.01
C THR A 18 2.19 -31.51 -4.87
N LYS A 19 2.62 -32.59 -5.53
CA LYS A 19 1.99 -33.91 -5.39
C LYS A 19 2.14 -34.47 -3.98
N GLU A 20 3.36 -34.44 -3.44
CA GLU A 20 3.66 -34.95 -2.09
C GLU A 20 2.86 -34.20 -1.02
N ILE A 21 2.83 -32.87 -1.10
CA ILE A 21 2.07 -32.04 -0.16
C ILE A 21 0.56 -32.26 -0.30
N THR A 22 0.06 -32.46 -1.52
CA THR A 22 -1.37 -32.78 -1.75
C THR A 22 -1.75 -34.09 -1.06
N ILE A 23 -0.94 -35.14 -1.22
CA ILE A 23 -1.14 -36.44 -0.58
C ILE A 23 -1.07 -36.28 0.94
N PHE A 24 -0.02 -35.64 1.44
CA PHE A 24 0.16 -35.39 2.87
C PHE A 24 -1.03 -34.67 3.50
N LEU A 25 -1.56 -33.63 2.85
CA LEU A 25 -2.74 -32.91 3.35
C LEU A 25 -3.99 -33.80 3.34
N GLN A 26 -4.18 -34.62 2.32
CA GLN A 26 -5.29 -35.58 2.25
C GLN A 26 -5.18 -36.65 3.35
N ASP A 27 -3.97 -37.14 3.62
CA ASP A 27 -3.70 -38.11 4.69
C ASP A 27 -3.99 -37.52 6.09
N LEU A 28 -3.77 -36.20 6.25
CA LEU A 28 -4.20 -35.45 7.44
C LEU A 28 -5.71 -35.22 7.51
N GLY A 29 -6.49 -35.69 6.54
CA GLY A 29 -7.95 -35.54 6.47
C GLY A 29 -8.43 -34.21 5.87
N TRP A 30 -7.55 -33.42 5.24
CA TRP A 30 -7.96 -32.17 4.60
C TRP A 30 -8.71 -32.43 3.30
N GLN A 31 -9.87 -31.79 3.13
CA GLN A 31 -10.64 -31.85 1.89
C GLN A 31 -10.18 -30.77 0.91
N LEU A 32 -9.36 -31.16 -0.06
CA LEU A 32 -8.86 -30.26 -1.09
C LEU A 32 -9.86 -30.11 -2.24
N SER A 33 -10.27 -28.87 -2.52
CA SER A 33 -11.12 -28.58 -3.67
C SER A 33 -10.27 -28.51 -4.94
N MET A 34 -10.05 -29.66 -5.60
CA MET A 34 -9.18 -29.76 -6.77
C MET A 34 -9.53 -28.81 -7.92
N LYS A 35 -10.81 -28.41 -8.06
CA LYS A 35 -11.26 -27.41 -9.04
C LYS A 35 -10.74 -26.00 -8.75
N LYS A 36 -10.49 -25.67 -7.48
CA LYS A 36 -9.96 -24.38 -7.02
C LYS A 36 -8.44 -24.40 -6.88
N CYS A 37 -7.85 -25.56 -6.62
CA CYS A 37 -6.40 -25.71 -6.48
C CYS A 37 -5.66 -25.46 -7.80
N MET A 38 -4.61 -24.65 -7.75
CA MET A 38 -3.68 -24.48 -8.87
C MET A 38 -2.49 -25.42 -8.69
N ILE A 39 -2.60 -26.64 -9.23
CA ILE A 39 -1.60 -27.71 -9.05
C ILE A 39 -0.46 -27.69 -10.08
N TYR A 40 -0.58 -26.86 -11.12
CA TYR A 40 0.45 -26.71 -12.15
C TYR A 40 1.30 -25.46 -11.88
N PRO A 41 2.64 -25.57 -11.92
CA PRO A 41 3.52 -24.42 -11.76
C PRO A 41 3.19 -23.28 -12.73
N LYS A 42 3.09 -22.06 -12.20
CA LYS A 42 2.98 -20.82 -12.96
C LYS A 42 3.88 -19.76 -12.37
N THR A 43 4.42 -18.90 -13.22
CA THR A 43 5.20 -17.73 -12.82
C THR A 43 4.34 -16.51 -12.53
N THR A 44 3.06 -16.55 -12.93
CA THR A 44 2.06 -15.52 -12.60
C THR A 44 0.83 -16.18 -12.00
N PHE A 45 0.43 -15.74 -10.81
CA PHE A 45 -0.71 -16.29 -10.08
C PHE A 45 -1.31 -15.23 -9.15
N ASN A 46 -2.52 -15.50 -8.66
CA ASN A 46 -3.17 -14.67 -7.65
C ASN A 46 -3.07 -15.36 -6.28
N TYR A 47 -2.71 -14.61 -5.24
CA TYR A 47 -2.68 -15.08 -3.86
C TYR A 47 -3.05 -13.94 -2.90
N LEU A 48 -3.93 -14.19 -1.93
CA LEU A 48 -4.43 -13.19 -0.97
C LEU A 48 -4.94 -11.88 -1.61
N GLY A 49 -5.56 -11.97 -2.80
CA GLY A 49 -6.08 -10.81 -3.54
C GLY A 49 -5.03 -9.99 -4.30
N TRP A 50 -3.80 -10.49 -4.40
CA TRP A 50 -2.69 -9.89 -5.14
C TRP A 50 -2.32 -10.74 -6.34
N LYS A 51 -1.88 -10.10 -7.42
CA LYS A 51 -1.27 -10.73 -8.58
C LYS A 51 0.25 -10.68 -8.44
N PHE A 52 0.89 -11.84 -8.39
CA PHE A 52 2.33 -12.00 -8.33
C PHE A 52 2.89 -12.33 -9.71
N ASN A 53 4.09 -11.84 -10.00
CA ASN A 53 4.92 -12.26 -11.12
C ASN A 53 6.32 -12.61 -10.60
N THR A 54 6.67 -13.90 -10.61
CA THR A 54 7.96 -14.38 -10.09
C THR A 54 9.11 -14.16 -11.06
N CYS A 55 8.85 -13.93 -12.35
CA CYS A 55 9.92 -13.59 -13.29
C CYS A 55 10.44 -12.17 -13.05
N THR A 56 9.52 -11.22 -12.84
CA THR A 56 9.89 -9.82 -12.54
C THR A 56 10.08 -9.56 -11.04
N MET A 57 9.69 -10.52 -10.18
CA MET A 57 9.64 -10.35 -8.72
C MET A 57 8.77 -9.16 -8.33
N GLU A 58 7.56 -9.10 -8.88
CA GLU A 58 6.63 -7.99 -8.70
C GLU A 58 5.29 -8.45 -8.12
N VAL A 59 4.67 -7.58 -7.33
CA VAL A 59 3.31 -7.75 -6.81
C VAL A 59 2.45 -6.53 -7.14
N GLN A 60 1.22 -6.76 -7.55
CA GLN A 60 0.25 -5.70 -7.84
C GLN A 60 -1.19 -6.18 -7.61
N MET A 61 -2.13 -5.26 -7.40
CA MET A 61 -3.54 -5.65 -7.26
C MET A 61 -4.07 -6.25 -8.57
N THR A 62 -5.08 -7.12 -8.47
CA THR A 62 -5.70 -7.73 -9.66
C THR A 62 -6.53 -6.71 -10.47
N PRO A 63 -6.78 -6.97 -11.77
CA PRO A 63 -7.63 -6.10 -12.60
C PRO A 63 -9.04 -5.88 -12.03
N GLU A 64 -9.63 -6.92 -11.45
CA GLU A 64 -10.97 -6.88 -10.86
C GLU A 64 -10.99 -5.95 -9.65
N ARG A 65 -10.00 -6.10 -8.74
CA ARG A 65 -9.83 -5.24 -7.58
C ARG A 65 -9.63 -3.79 -8.01
N ARG A 66 -8.76 -3.54 -9.00
CA ARG A 66 -8.50 -2.21 -9.55
C ARG A 66 -9.76 -1.56 -10.11
N ARG A 67 -10.58 -2.31 -10.85
CA ARG A 67 -11.87 -1.82 -11.38
C ARG A 67 -12.83 -1.43 -10.25
N MET A 68 -12.98 -2.29 -9.25
CA MET A 68 -13.83 -2.04 -8.08
C MET A 68 -13.37 -0.80 -7.31
N MET A 69 -12.06 -0.69 -7.00
CA MET A 69 -11.52 0.46 -6.27
C MET A 69 -11.66 1.76 -7.05
N LYS A 70 -11.43 1.76 -8.37
CA LYS A 70 -11.68 2.94 -9.21
C LYS A 70 -13.13 3.41 -9.12
N LYS A 71 -14.09 2.47 -9.17
CA LYS A 71 -15.52 2.79 -9.05
C LYS A 71 -15.82 3.38 -7.67
N ASN A 72 -15.38 2.72 -6.60
CA ASN A 72 -15.63 3.16 -5.23
C ASN A 72 -15.00 4.54 -4.96
N LEU A 73 -13.73 4.74 -5.33
CA LEU A 73 -13.05 6.02 -5.13
C LEU A 73 -13.72 7.17 -5.89
N LYS A 74 -14.15 6.95 -7.15
CA LYS A 74 -14.90 7.97 -7.90
C LYS A 74 -16.21 8.34 -7.22
N ASP A 75 -16.97 7.36 -6.76
CA ASP A 75 -18.20 7.59 -5.99
C ASP A 75 -17.90 8.42 -4.73
N TRP A 76 -16.91 8.04 -3.93
CA TRP A 76 -16.51 8.77 -2.74
C TRP A 76 -16.02 10.20 -3.00
N ILE A 77 -15.32 10.44 -4.11
CA ILE A 77 -14.94 11.79 -4.55
C ILE A 77 -16.20 12.61 -4.84
N THR A 78 -17.16 12.06 -5.60
CA THR A 78 -18.43 12.75 -5.87
C THR A 78 -19.20 13.07 -4.59
N LYS A 79 -19.31 12.10 -3.66
CA LYS A 79 -19.95 12.32 -2.35
C LYS A 79 -19.27 13.41 -1.54
N THR A 80 -17.94 13.47 -1.60
CA THR A 80 -17.13 14.48 -0.93
C THR A 80 -17.38 15.87 -1.53
N ASN A 81 -17.39 15.98 -2.86
CA ASN A 81 -17.67 17.24 -3.57
C ASN A 81 -19.06 17.80 -3.23
N LEU A 82 -20.05 16.91 -3.12
CA LEU A 82 -21.42 17.25 -2.74
C LEU A 82 -21.61 17.45 -1.22
N LYS A 83 -20.53 17.34 -0.42
CA LYS A 83 -20.54 17.44 1.05
C LYS A 83 -21.61 16.55 1.69
N GLN A 84 -21.80 15.35 1.15
CA GLN A 84 -22.84 14.43 1.58
C GLN A 84 -22.59 13.94 3.01
N ILE A 85 -23.69 13.57 3.67
CA ILE A 85 -23.67 12.91 4.98
C ILE A 85 -23.67 11.40 4.75
N VAL A 86 -22.67 10.71 5.28
CA VAL A 86 -22.48 9.25 5.12
C VAL A 86 -22.42 8.57 6.48
N ARG A 87 -22.71 7.26 6.53
CA ARG A 87 -22.54 6.46 7.75
C ARG A 87 -21.05 6.33 8.08
N ILE A 88 -20.70 6.41 9.36
CA ILE A 88 -19.32 6.23 9.83
C ILE A 88 -18.78 4.85 9.44
N LYS A 89 -19.60 3.80 9.51
CA LYS A 89 -19.23 2.45 9.04
C LYS A 89 -18.84 2.41 7.56
N SER A 90 -19.51 3.18 6.70
CA SER A 90 -19.17 3.26 5.28
C SER A 90 -17.81 3.92 5.07
N LEU A 91 -17.52 5.00 5.82
CA LEU A 91 -16.19 5.62 5.81
C LEU A 91 -15.11 4.65 6.30
N ALA A 92 -15.36 3.91 7.37
CA ALA A 92 -14.43 2.91 7.87
C ALA A 92 -14.18 1.77 6.86
N SER A 93 -15.22 1.35 6.12
CA SER A 93 -15.08 0.37 5.04
C SER A 93 -14.17 0.88 3.93
N LEU A 94 -14.34 2.15 3.49
CA LEU A 94 -13.44 2.77 2.52
C LEU A 94 -11.99 2.78 3.02
N ILE A 95 -11.79 3.18 4.28
CA ILE A 95 -10.46 3.19 4.90
C ILE A 95 -9.84 1.78 4.90
N GLY A 96 -10.63 0.74 5.20
CA GLY A 96 -10.17 -0.65 5.12
C GLY A 96 -9.79 -1.07 3.69
N GLU A 97 -10.58 -0.68 2.68
CA GLU A 97 -10.26 -0.95 1.27
C GLU A 97 -8.98 -0.26 0.81
N ILE A 98 -8.75 0.98 1.25
CA ILE A 98 -7.52 1.73 0.97
C ILE A 98 -6.34 1.11 1.74
N ASN A 99 -6.53 0.70 3.00
CA ASN A 99 -5.49 0.07 3.78
C ASN A 99 -4.99 -1.23 3.15
N PHE A 100 -5.89 -1.98 2.48
CA PHE A 100 -5.50 -3.18 1.73
C PHE A 100 -4.40 -2.87 0.72
N ILE A 101 -4.48 -1.76 -0.03
CA ILE A 101 -3.49 -1.43 -1.07
C ILE A 101 -2.19 -0.81 -0.55
N ARG A 102 -2.08 -0.60 0.77
CA ARG A 102 -0.88 -0.07 1.42
C ARG A 102 0.36 -0.93 1.17
N VAL A 103 0.17 -2.24 0.99
CA VAL A 103 1.27 -3.16 0.63
C VAL A 103 1.93 -2.70 -0.66
N GLN A 104 1.16 -2.45 -1.72
CA GLN A 104 1.68 -2.02 -3.01
C GLN A 104 2.14 -0.55 -3.01
N PHE A 105 1.49 0.31 -2.21
CA PHE A 105 1.78 1.74 -2.15
C PHE A 105 1.95 2.21 -0.69
N PRO A 106 3.16 2.10 -0.11
CA PRO A 106 3.40 2.49 1.29
C PRO A 106 3.03 3.95 1.60
N ALA A 107 3.23 4.85 0.63
CA ALA A 107 2.91 6.28 0.74
C ALA A 107 1.41 6.58 1.01
N ILE A 108 0.51 5.62 0.78
CA ILE A 108 -0.93 5.76 1.10
C ILE A 108 -1.18 6.07 2.57
N SER A 109 -0.29 5.62 3.46
CA SER A 109 -0.38 5.88 4.90
C SER A 109 -0.54 7.38 5.21
N LEU A 110 0.20 8.24 4.50
CA LEU A 110 0.14 9.70 4.68
C LEU A 110 -1.22 10.26 4.24
N TRP A 111 -1.70 9.84 3.06
CA TRP A 111 -2.99 10.26 2.51
C TRP A 111 -4.18 9.78 3.36
N MET A 112 -4.00 8.70 4.11
CA MET A 112 -5.02 8.17 5.01
C MET A 112 -5.18 8.94 6.33
N ASN A 113 -4.23 9.79 6.72
CA ASN A 113 -4.28 10.49 8.00
C ASN A 113 -5.53 11.38 8.13
N SER A 114 -5.87 12.13 7.09
CA SER A 114 -7.07 12.99 7.09
C SER A 114 -8.36 12.18 7.14
N LEU A 115 -8.43 11.04 6.45
CA LEU A 115 -9.57 10.12 6.48
C LEU A 115 -9.75 9.50 7.87
N ASN A 116 -8.66 9.04 8.48
CA ASN A 116 -8.66 8.48 9.83
C ASN A 116 -9.01 9.52 10.89
N HIS A 117 -8.49 10.75 10.76
CA HIS A 117 -8.85 11.86 11.63
C HIS A 117 -10.35 12.18 11.52
N LEU A 118 -10.90 12.27 10.31
CA LEU A 118 -12.33 12.51 10.08
C LEU A 118 -13.19 11.41 10.73
N LYS A 119 -12.82 10.13 10.54
CA LYS A 119 -13.50 8.99 11.18
C LYS A 119 -13.44 9.09 12.71
N THR A 120 -12.25 9.32 13.28
CA THR A 120 -12.04 9.36 14.74
C THR A 120 -12.79 10.51 15.39
N LYS A 121 -12.79 11.69 14.76
CA LYS A 121 -13.59 12.84 15.19
C LYS A 121 -15.09 12.58 15.14
N ALA A 122 -15.55 11.82 14.13
CA ALA A 122 -16.97 11.46 14.04
C ALA A 122 -17.38 10.43 15.10
N VAL A 123 -16.53 9.42 15.36
CA VAL A 123 -16.78 8.40 16.39
C VAL A 123 -16.76 9.02 17.79
N SER A 124 -15.79 9.87 18.10
CA SER A 124 -15.70 10.52 19.43
C SER A 124 -16.90 11.42 19.75
N LYS A 125 -17.56 11.98 18.73
CA LYS A 125 -18.77 12.81 18.90
C LYS A 125 -20.08 12.02 18.93
N GLY A 126 -20.05 10.70 18.74
CA GLY A 126 -21.26 9.91 18.58
C GLY A 126 -21.01 8.41 18.76
N THR A 127 -21.70 7.60 17.95
CA THR A 127 -21.56 6.13 17.98
C THR A 127 -21.19 5.61 16.60
N TRP A 128 -20.74 4.36 16.50
CA TRP A 128 -20.51 3.69 15.22
C TRP A 128 -21.73 3.61 14.30
N LYS A 129 -22.95 3.77 14.83
CA LYS A 129 -24.19 3.87 14.04
C LYS A 129 -24.44 5.28 13.49
N GLY A 130 -23.65 6.26 13.91
CA GLY A 130 -23.76 7.65 13.52
C GLY A 130 -23.33 7.93 12.08
N GLN A 131 -23.43 9.22 11.73
CA GLN A 131 -23.14 9.74 10.42
C GLN A 131 -22.11 10.87 10.51
N VAL A 132 -21.41 11.12 9.41
CA VAL A 132 -20.41 12.18 9.27
C VAL A 132 -20.64 12.92 7.97
N LYS A 133 -20.59 14.25 8.05
CA LYS A 133 -20.59 15.11 6.86
C LYS A 133 -19.19 15.12 6.26
N LEU A 134 -19.07 14.75 4.98
CA LEU A 134 -17.81 14.80 4.27
C LEU A 134 -17.37 16.25 4.04
N ASN A 135 -16.07 16.49 4.10
CA ASN A 135 -15.47 17.80 3.90
C ASN A 135 -14.45 17.74 2.76
N ASN A 136 -14.11 18.89 2.18
CA ASN A 136 -13.21 18.93 1.03
C ASN A 136 -11.74 18.62 1.40
N GLN A 137 -11.40 18.53 2.69
CA GLN A 137 -10.02 18.24 3.13
C GLN A 137 -9.55 16.84 2.69
N ILE A 138 -10.47 15.88 2.56
CA ILE A 138 -10.13 14.53 2.11
C ILE A 138 -10.12 14.38 0.59
N GLN A 139 -10.61 15.37 -0.16
CA GLN A 139 -10.79 15.27 -1.62
C GLN A 139 -9.46 15.07 -2.35
N GLY A 140 -8.46 15.88 -2.05
CA GLY A 140 -7.13 15.77 -2.66
C GLY A 140 -6.50 14.40 -2.39
N ASN A 141 -6.67 13.88 -1.17
CA ASN A 141 -6.15 12.57 -0.78
C ASN A 141 -6.84 11.44 -1.56
N LEU A 142 -8.17 11.49 -1.71
CA LEU A 142 -8.92 10.52 -2.52
C LEU A 142 -8.52 10.58 -4.00
N GLN A 143 -8.27 11.78 -4.55
CA GLN A 143 -7.80 11.95 -5.92
C GLN A 143 -6.39 11.40 -6.12
N ALA A 144 -5.47 11.65 -5.20
CA ALA A 144 -4.11 11.10 -5.22
C ALA A 144 -4.13 9.56 -5.20
N ILE A 145 -4.92 8.97 -4.29
CA ILE A 145 -5.10 7.51 -4.21
C ILE A 145 -5.72 6.97 -5.50
N LEU A 146 -6.73 7.64 -6.07
CA LEU A 146 -7.31 7.25 -7.36
C LEU A 146 -6.27 7.26 -8.49
N SER A 147 -5.37 8.25 -8.52
CA SER A 147 -4.28 8.31 -9.49
C SER A 147 -3.30 7.13 -9.32
N MET A 148 -2.96 6.76 -8.09
CA MET A 148 -2.13 5.57 -7.82
C MET A 148 -2.81 4.28 -8.31
N VAL A 149 -4.10 4.08 -8.01
CA VAL A 149 -4.88 2.92 -8.49
C VAL A 149 -5.04 2.95 -10.02
N LYS A 150 -5.12 4.14 -10.63
CA LYS A 150 -5.13 4.32 -12.08
C LYS A 150 -3.80 3.98 -12.72
N LEU A 151 -2.67 4.27 -12.11
CA LEU A 151 -1.37 3.86 -12.65
C LEU A 151 -1.15 2.36 -12.44
N ASN A 152 -1.47 1.86 -11.24
CA ASN A 152 -1.24 0.48 -10.79
C ASN A 152 0.20 0.02 -10.98
N LYS A 153 1.17 0.88 -10.64
CA LYS A 153 2.58 0.53 -10.71
C LYS A 153 2.85 -0.67 -9.76
N PRO A 154 3.44 -1.77 -10.23
CA PRO A 154 3.76 -2.89 -9.36
C PRO A 154 4.75 -2.50 -8.27
N LEU A 155 4.65 -3.17 -7.12
CA LEU A 155 5.71 -3.18 -6.12
C LEU A 155 6.75 -4.22 -6.53
N SER A 156 8.01 -3.81 -6.64
CA SER A 156 9.14 -4.73 -6.77
C SER A 156 9.44 -5.36 -5.42
N LEU A 157 9.61 -6.68 -5.40
CA LEU A 157 10.05 -7.49 -4.27
C LEU A 157 11.56 -7.78 -4.32
N LYS A 158 12.26 -7.29 -5.35
CA LYS A 158 13.72 -7.37 -5.39
C LYS A 158 14.28 -6.47 -4.30
N GLU A 159 15.18 -7.01 -3.49
CA GLU A 159 16.07 -6.18 -2.69
C GLU A 159 16.91 -5.36 -3.66
N LEU A 160 16.72 -4.05 -3.62
CA LEU A 160 17.60 -3.13 -4.30
C LEU A 160 18.75 -2.91 -3.32
N THR A 161 19.94 -3.38 -3.68
CA THR A 161 21.18 -2.85 -3.08
C THR A 161 21.37 -1.47 -3.70
N PRO A 162 21.18 -0.38 -2.95
CA PRO A 162 21.34 0.95 -3.51
C PRO A 162 22.81 1.16 -3.90
N ASP A 163 23.06 1.47 -5.18
CA ASP A 163 24.39 1.89 -5.63
C ASP A 163 24.79 3.26 -5.05
N THR A 164 23.81 3.99 -4.51
CA THR A 164 23.97 5.32 -3.94
C THR A 164 22.95 5.51 -2.82
N VAL A 165 23.41 5.92 -1.64
CA VAL A 165 22.58 6.21 -0.46
C VAL A 165 22.71 7.69 -0.14
N LEU A 166 21.59 8.41 -0.18
CA LEU A 166 21.48 9.78 0.32
C LEU A 166 20.84 9.73 1.71
N THR A 167 21.54 10.25 2.70
CA THR A 167 21.03 10.47 4.06
C THR A 167 20.93 11.97 4.28
N THR A 168 19.75 12.44 4.66
CA THR A 168 19.50 13.84 5.01
C THR A 168 19.10 13.93 6.47
N ASP A 169 19.44 15.03 7.11
CA ASP A 169 18.96 15.38 8.45
C ASP A 169 18.68 16.89 8.50
N ALA A 170 17.68 17.28 9.28
CA ALA A 170 17.20 18.63 9.32
C ALA A 170 16.97 19.11 10.76
N SER A 171 17.74 20.12 11.17
CA SER A 171 17.66 20.75 12.49
C SER A 171 16.91 22.08 12.44
N GLU A 172 16.74 22.73 13.59
CA GLU A 172 16.08 24.03 13.65
C GLU A 172 16.85 25.14 12.92
N GLU A 173 18.16 24.98 12.78
CA GLU A 173 19.08 26.00 12.26
C GLU A 173 19.47 25.75 10.80
N GLY A 174 19.47 24.49 10.36
CA GLY A 174 19.84 24.14 9.00
C GLY A 174 19.54 22.69 8.62
N TRP A 175 20.10 22.28 7.50
CA TRP A 175 20.03 20.92 6.98
C TRP A 175 21.43 20.41 6.66
N GLY A 176 21.57 19.09 6.67
CA GLY A 176 22.78 18.40 6.26
C GLY A 176 22.43 17.19 5.41
N MET A 177 23.36 16.81 4.54
CA MET A 177 23.25 15.59 3.76
C MET A 177 24.58 14.83 3.69
N THR A 178 24.45 13.54 3.44
CA THR A 178 25.54 12.62 3.14
C THR A 178 25.15 11.77 1.96
N LEU A 179 25.93 11.82 0.89
CA LEU A 179 25.76 10.96 -0.27
C LEU A 179 26.91 9.95 -0.34
N VAL A 180 26.59 8.68 -0.12
CA VAL A 180 27.53 7.56 -0.25
C VAL A 180 27.32 6.87 -1.59
N LYS A 181 28.34 6.80 -2.43
CA LYS A 181 28.33 6.08 -3.71
C LYS A 181 29.65 5.36 -3.94
N ASN A 182 29.62 4.04 -4.10
CA ASN A 182 30.81 3.23 -4.41
C ASN A 182 32.04 3.55 -3.50
N GLN A 183 31.82 3.64 -2.19
CA GLN A 183 32.85 4.00 -1.17
C GLN A 183 33.34 5.45 -1.17
N SER A 184 32.84 6.30 -2.06
CA SER A 184 33.02 7.75 -1.98
C SER A 184 31.87 8.39 -1.20
N GLU A 185 32.20 9.39 -0.39
CA GLU A 185 31.24 10.09 0.47
C GLU A 185 31.33 11.60 0.23
N ILE A 186 30.17 12.20 -0.02
CA ILE A 186 30.03 13.65 -0.20
C ILE A 186 29.12 14.16 0.91
N TRP A 187 29.53 15.28 1.50
CA TRP A 187 28.78 15.97 2.54
C TRP A 187 28.42 17.34 2.03
N ASP A 188 27.20 17.78 2.32
CA ASP A 188 26.79 19.16 2.10
C ASP A 188 25.87 19.58 3.24
N ALA A 189 25.86 20.87 3.55
CA ALA A 189 25.03 21.43 4.61
C ALA A 189 24.75 22.92 4.35
N GLY A 190 23.63 23.39 4.88
CA GLY A 190 23.23 24.78 4.77
C GLY A 190 22.35 25.23 5.90
N GLU A 191 22.38 26.52 6.19
CA GLU A 191 21.46 27.15 7.14
C GLU A 191 20.14 27.51 6.45
N TRP A 192 19.05 27.53 7.21
CA TRP A 192 17.77 28.01 6.71
C TRP A 192 17.84 29.51 6.43
N GLN A 193 17.40 29.93 5.24
CA GLN A 193 17.27 31.36 4.95
C GLN A 193 16.15 31.99 5.78
N LYS A 194 16.29 33.27 6.15
CA LYS A 194 15.37 34.02 7.06
C LYS A 194 13.88 34.01 6.66
N GLY A 195 13.53 33.59 5.44
CA GLY A 195 12.13 33.47 4.97
C GLY A 195 11.46 32.12 5.24
N TRP A 196 12.19 31.13 5.75
CA TRP A 196 11.65 29.81 6.06
C TRP A 196 11.03 29.77 7.46
N HIS A 197 9.73 29.46 7.53
CA HIS A 197 9.01 29.24 8.79
C HIS A 197 8.66 27.75 8.95
N LEU A 198 9.67 26.96 9.32
CA LEU A 198 9.56 25.50 9.46
C LEU A 198 9.32 25.12 10.92
N THR A 199 8.05 24.95 11.29
CA THR A 199 7.61 24.78 12.69
C THR A 199 7.59 23.33 13.19
N SER A 200 7.78 22.35 12.31
CA SER A 200 7.78 20.93 12.67
C SER A 200 8.94 20.21 11.99
N SER A 201 9.45 19.15 12.63
CA SER A 201 10.50 18.30 12.04
C SER A 201 10.11 17.81 10.64
N ASN A 202 8.88 17.33 10.42
CA ASN A 202 8.43 16.91 9.08
C ASN A 202 8.48 18.02 8.02
N GLN A 203 8.26 19.28 8.39
CA GLN A 203 8.39 20.40 7.44
C GLN A 203 9.87 20.64 7.10
N ARG A 204 10.75 20.53 8.09
CA ARG A 204 12.20 20.68 7.91
C ARG A 204 12.78 19.57 7.03
N GLU A 205 12.43 18.32 7.33
CA GLU A 205 12.83 17.14 6.53
C GLU A 205 12.32 17.18 5.09
N LEU A 206 11.15 17.80 4.84
CA LEU A 206 10.60 17.93 3.49
C LEU A 206 11.26 19.08 2.70
N ALA A 207 11.80 20.08 3.41
CA ALA A 207 12.42 21.25 2.81
C ALA A 207 13.92 21.07 2.55
N ALA A 208 14.59 20.24 3.34
CA ALA A 208 15.94 19.72 3.10
C ALA A 208 15.98 18.83 1.85
#